data_AF-A0A5C6NKL6-F1
#
_entry.id   AF-A0A5C6NKL6-F1
#
_cell.length_a   1.000
_cell.length_b   1.000
_cell.length_c   1.000
_cell.angle_alpha   90.00
_cell.angle_beta   90.00
_cell.angle_gamma   90.00
#
_symmetry.space_group_name_H-M   'P 1'
#
loop_
_entity.id
_entity.type
_entity.pdbx_description
1 polymer ?
#
loop_
_entity_poly.entity_id
_entity_poly.type
_entity_poly.pdbx_seq_one_letter_code
_entity_poly.pdbx_strand_id
1 'polypeptide(L)' 'MPVMAECALAVGEIMGHESVKSASRMNSMVVLVDSTEKADQLMVPGVVINGTLTPVFSLSNPAKKVVVSNVPPFLKNDVL' A
#
# COMPACT_ATOMS: atom_id res chain seq x y z
N MET A 1 17.03 5.54 -5.95
CA MET A 1 15.66 5.18 -5.52
C MET A 1 15.21 4.00 -6.35
N PRO A 2 14.70 2.91 -5.74
CA PRO A 2 14.21 1.74 -6.47
C PRO A 2 12.99 2.10 -7.34
N VAL A 3 12.81 1.37 -8.46
CA VAL A 3 11.65 1.59 -9.33
C VAL A 3 10.40 0.92 -8.75
N MET A 4 9.21 1.46 -9.05
CA MET A 4 7.93 0.98 -8.48
C MET A 4 7.72 -0.53 -8.64
N ALA A 5 8.09 -1.08 -9.80
CA ALA A 5 7.93 -2.50 -10.09
C ALA A 5 8.82 -3.38 -9.18
N GLU A 6 10.05 -2.97 -8.89
CA GLU A 6 10.96 -3.68 -7.98
C GLU A 6 10.44 -3.67 -6.55
N CYS A 7 9.88 -2.54 -6.10
CA CYS A 7 9.27 -2.44 -4.78
C CYS A 7 8.06 -3.38 -4.64
N ALA A 8 7.18 -3.39 -5.64
CA ALA A 8 6.00 -4.26 -5.63
C ALA A 8 6.39 -5.74 -5.71
N LEU A 9 7.45 -6.08 -6.46
CA LEU A 9 8.01 -7.42 -6.53
C LEU A 9 8.54 -7.86 -5.17
N ALA A 10 9.44 -7.07 -4.56
CA ALA A 10 10.04 -7.39 -3.27
C ALA A 10 9.01 -7.53 -2.14
N VAL A 11 7.97 -6.69 -2.14
CA VAL A 11 6.85 -6.82 -1.19
C VAL A 11 6.04 -8.08 -1.46
N GLY A 12 5.77 -8.39 -2.73
CA GLY A 12 5.05 -9.60 -3.14
C GLY A 12 5.78 -10.91 -2.83
N GLU A 13 7.12 -10.92 -2.89
CA GLU A 13 7.93 -12.09 -2.51
C GLU A 13 7.79 -12.45 -1.02
N ILE A 14 7.53 -11.47 -0.15
CA ILE A 14 7.36 -11.69 1.29
C ILE A 14 5.89 -12.01 1.62
N MET A 15 4.95 -11.34 0.97
CA MET A 15 3.53 -11.34 1.35
C MET A 15 2.64 -12.23 0.48
N GLY A 16 3.18 -12.76 -0.62
CA GLY A 16 2.42 -13.28 -1.76
C GLY A 16 2.01 -12.16 -2.72
N HIS A 17 2.14 -12.42 -4.04
CA HIS A 17 1.85 -11.42 -5.06
C HIS A 17 0.37 -11.01 -5.10
N GLU A 18 -0.58 -11.89 -4.74
CA GLU A 18 -2.02 -11.55 -4.68
C GLU A 18 -2.37 -10.53 -3.58
N SER A 19 -1.49 -10.40 -2.59
CA SER A 19 -1.66 -9.50 -1.44
C SER A 19 -1.40 -8.05 -1.82
N VAL A 20 -0.60 -7.79 -2.87
CA VAL A 20 -0.30 -6.44 -3.35
C VAL A 20 -1.45 -5.92 -4.20
N LYS A 21 -2.15 -4.89 -3.74
CA LYS A 21 -3.30 -4.29 -4.45
C LYS A 21 -2.91 -3.18 -5.39
N SER A 22 -1.96 -2.35 -4.96
CA SER A 22 -1.45 -1.28 -5.78
C SER A 22 -0.11 -0.80 -5.26
N ALA A 23 0.63 -0.13 -6.12
CA ALA A 23 1.86 0.55 -5.76
C ALA A 23 1.83 1.93 -6.41
N SER A 24 2.26 2.94 -5.68
CA SER A 24 2.29 4.31 -6.17
C SER A 24 3.53 5.02 -5.68
N ARG A 25 4.03 5.92 -6.53
CA ARG A 25 5.10 6.84 -6.18
C ARG A 25 4.49 8.17 -5.74
N MET A 26 4.55 8.42 -4.44
CA MET A 26 4.24 9.72 -3.83
C MET A 26 5.57 10.43 -3.50
N ASN A 27 5.65 11.17 -2.38
CA ASN A 27 6.93 11.61 -1.81
C ASN A 27 7.85 10.44 -1.46
N SER A 28 7.27 9.27 -1.20
CA SER A 28 7.93 7.99 -1.01
C SER A 28 7.24 6.91 -1.84
N MET A 29 7.84 5.72 -1.87
CA MET A 29 7.14 4.55 -2.40
C MET A 29 6.05 4.12 -1.42
N VAL A 30 4.83 3.93 -1.93
CA VAL A 30 3.69 3.43 -1.14
C VAL A 30 3.17 2.17 -1.82
N VAL A 31 3.03 1.10 -1.05
CA VAL A 31 2.45 -0.16 -1.51
C VAL A 31 1.21 -0.43 -0.67
N LEU A 32 0.09 -0.65 -1.34
CA LEU A 32 -1.17 -1.01 -0.72
C LEU A 32 -1.28 -2.53 -0.71
N VAL A 33 -1.57 -3.09 0.46
CA VAL A 33 -1.74 -4.53 0.66
C VAL A 33 -3.15 -4.86 1.14
N ASP A 34 -3.55 -6.12 1.02
CA ASP A 34 -4.88 -6.61 1.36
C ASP A 34 -5.21 -6.64 2.86
N SER A 35 -4.20 -6.68 3.72
CA SER A 35 -4.35 -6.85 5.18
C SER A 35 -3.32 -6.02 5.95
N THR A 36 -3.77 -5.48 7.09
CA THR A 36 -2.92 -4.75 8.04
C THR A 36 -1.91 -5.65 8.71
N GLU A 37 -2.28 -6.88 9.04
CA GLU A 37 -1.40 -7.88 9.66
C GLU A 37 -0.23 -8.22 8.74
N LYS A 38 -0.50 -8.28 7.44
CA LYS A 38 0.53 -8.45 6.42
C LYS A 38 1.44 -7.22 6.35
N ALA A 39 0.88 -6.00 6.32
CA ALA A 39 1.69 -4.78 6.37
C ALA A 39 2.64 -4.74 7.59
N ASP A 40 2.17 -5.19 8.75
CA ASP A 40 2.96 -5.22 9.99
C ASP A 40 4.15 -6.21 9.90
N GLN A 41 3.98 -7.33 9.20
CA GLN A 41 5.08 -8.28 8.94
C GLN A 41 6.20 -7.68 8.09
N LEU A 42 5.92 -6.67 7.26
CA LEU A 42 6.95 -5.95 6.50
C LEU A 42 7.65 -4.88 7.34
N MET A 43 6.95 -4.31 8.33
CA MET A 43 7.45 -3.17 9.10
C MET A 43 8.62 -3.56 10.00
N VAL A 44 8.60 -4.78 10.56
CA VAL A 44 9.64 -5.27 11.49
C VAL A 44 10.97 -5.57 10.79
N PRO A 45 11.02 -6.39 9.72
CA PRO A 45 12.26 -6.70 9.00
C PRO A 45 12.63 -5.66 7.93
N GLY A 46 11.68 -4.87 7.44
CA GLY A 46 11.85 -4.08 6.22
C GLY A 46 11.78 -4.95 4.95
N VAL A 47 12.11 -4.34 3.81
CA VAL A 47 12.09 -4.99 2.50
C VAL A 47 13.45 -4.86 1.83
N VAL A 48 13.96 -5.92 1.20
CA VAL A 48 15.22 -5.86 0.44
C VAL A 48 14.90 -5.51 -1.00
N ILE A 49 15.44 -4.40 -1.50
CA ILE A 49 15.27 -3.97 -2.89
C ILE A 49 16.64 -3.80 -3.50
N ASN A 50 16.92 -4.52 -4.60
CA ASN A 50 18.23 -4.54 -5.26
C ASN A 50 19.40 -4.77 -4.27
N GLY A 51 19.23 -5.71 -3.34
CA GLY A 51 20.24 -6.04 -2.33
C GLY A 51 20.38 -5.03 -1.19
N THR A 52 19.57 -3.96 -1.17
CA THR A 52 19.58 -2.95 -0.11
C THR A 52 18.37 -3.10 0.80
N LEU A 53 18.60 -3.26 2.11
CA LEU A 53 17.53 -3.30 3.11
C LEU A 53 16.92 -1.91 3.27
N THR A 54 15.64 -1.80 2.90
CA THR A 54 14.86 -0.56 2.91
C THR A 54 13.83 -0.65 4.05
N PRO A 55 13.84 0.30 5.00
CA PRO A 55 12.86 0.30 6.09
C PRO A 55 11.45 0.58 5.53
N VAL A 56 10.47 -0.13 6.08
CA VAL A 56 9.05 0.04 5.77
C VAL A 56 8.39 0.72 6.95
N PHE A 57 7.55 1.72 6.67
CA PHE A 57 6.78 2.43 7.68
C PHE A 57 5.31 2.36 7.33
N SER A 58 4.46 2.07 8.31
CA SER A 58 3.03 2.28 8.16
C SER A 58 2.75 3.76 7.92
N LEU A 59 1.76 4.05 7.09
CA LEU A 59 1.28 5.42 6.91
C LEU A 59 0.68 5.86 8.24
N SER A 60 1.31 6.83 8.92
CA SER A 60 0.95 7.19 10.30
C SER A 60 -0.37 7.95 10.44
N ASN A 61 -1.08 8.22 9.35
CA ASN A 61 -2.42 8.82 9.39
C ASN A 61 -3.11 8.70 8.01
N PRO A 62 -3.50 7.49 7.55
CA PRO A 62 -4.25 7.39 6.30
C PRO A 62 -5.57 8.15 6.48
N ALA A 63 -5.99 8.88 5.46
CA ALA A 63 -7.26 9.60 5.52
C ALA A 63 -8.39 8.58 5.74
N LYS A 64 -8.91 8.51 6.97
CA LYS A 64 -10.01 7.58 7.34
C LYS A 64 -11.36 7.99 6.74
N LYS A 65 -11.40 9.15 6.06
CA LYS A 65 -12.59 9.73 5.48
C LYS A 65 -12.24 10.37 4.14
N VAL A 66 -12.92 9.92 3.10
CA VAL A 66 -12.90 10.55 1.78
C VAL A 66 -14.23 11.28 1.62
N VAL A 67 -14.20 12.53 1.13
CA VAL A 67 -15.42 13.28 0.79
C VAL A 67 -15.66 13.12 -0.70
N VAL A 68 -16.79 12.52 -1.05
CA VAL A 68 -17.23 12.36 -2.44
C VAL A 68 -18.30 13.42 -2.71
N SER A 69 -18.05 14.32 -3.67
CA SER A 69 -18.99 15.36 -4.10
C SER A 69 -19.60 15.05 -5.46
N ASN A 70 -20.72 15.70 -5.79
CA ASN A 70 -21.45 15.49 -7.05
C ASN A 70 -21.98 14.05 -7.22
N VAL A 71 -22.33 13.40 -6.11
CA VAL A 71 -22.96 12.08 -6.09
C VAL A 71 -24.40 12.23 -6.61
N PRO A 72 -24.81 11.51 -7.66
CA PRO A 72 -26.17 11.56 -8.14
C PRO A 72 -27.19 11.14 -7.06
N PRO A 73 -28.37 11.79 -6.99
CA PRO A 73 -29.32 11.61 -5.88
C PRO A 73 -29.91 10.19 -5.76
N PHE A 74 -29.70 9.32 -6.74
CA PHE A 74 -30.13 7.93 -6.74
C PHE A 74 -29.08 6.95 -6.17
N LEU A 75 -27.84 7.38 -5.97
CA LEU A 75 -26.80 6.54 -5.36
C LEU A 75 -26.92 6.61 -3.84
N LYS A 76 -27.17 5.46 -3.21
CA LYS A 76 -27.30 5.36 -1.76
C LYS A 76 -25.94 5.09 -1.11
N ASN A 77 -25.80 5.47 0.15
CA ASN A 77 -24.57 5.28 0.91
C ASN A 77 -24.18 3.80 1.12
N ASP A 78 -25.13 2.87 1.05
CA ASP A 78 -24.85 1.41 1.15
C ASP A 78 -24.11 0.85 -0.06
N VAL A 79 -24.07 1.60 -1.17
CA VAL A 79 -23.40 1.21 -2.42
C VAL A 79 -22.04 1.93 -2.59
N LEU A 80 -21.70 2.80 -1.63
CA LEU A 80 -20.45 3.57 -1.57
C LEU A 80 -19.52 3.01 -0.48
#